data_AF-A0A6A4FSW5-F1
#
_entry.id   AF-A0A6A4FSW5-F1
#
_cell.length_a   1.000
_cell.length_b   1.000
_cell.length_c   1.000
_cell.angle_alpha   90.00
_cell.angle_beta   90.00
_cell.angle_gamma   90.00
#
_symmetry.space_group_name_H-M   'P 1'
#
loop_
_entity.id
_entity.type
_entity.pdbx_description
1 polymer ?
#
loop_
_entity_poly.entity_id
_entity_poly.type
_entity_poly.pdbx_seq_one_letter_code
_entity_poly.pdbx_strand_id
1 'polypeptide(L)'
;MAAMTVASEPATEPPRSTAPPRRKNYNSEEDDVTLLRQVLLDRTFAKPRDKAMQHWDILAATLVASPVFSRSKLSGKNTHSHMNQLDQTHRGTMKKAELLSGVSEKVTERDKLLDELVELHDDDRGSKNVRSKKNRRSANETRQRRLWLVE
;
A
#
# COMPACT_ATOMS: atom_id res chain seq x y z
N MET A 1 40.94 -63.73 -2.04
CA MET A 1 40.50 -63.14 -3.33
C MET A 1 39.15 -62.48 -3.13
N ALA A 2 38.95 -61.33 -3.78
CA ALA A 2 37.94 -60.30 -3.49
C ALA A 2 36.47 -60.69 -3.76
N ALA A 3 35.54 -60.01 -3.08
CA ALA A 3 34.47 -59.21 -3.70
C ALA A 3 33.68 -58.40 -2.64
N MET A 4 33.61 -57.09 -2.85
CA MET A 4 32.75 -56.14 -2.13
C MET A 4 31.31 -56.25 -2.64
N THR A 5 30.29 -56.01 -1.81
CA THR A 5 29.04 -55.39 -2.26
C THR A 5 28.33 -54.67 -1.12
N VAL A 6 27.76 -53.53 -1.47
CA VAL A 6 27.14 -52.47 -0.66
C VAL A 6 25.63 -52.50 -0.90
N ALA A 7 24.81 -52.25 0.12
CA ALA A 7 23.44 -51.70 0.04
C ALA A 7 22.89 -51.62 1.48
N SER A 8 22.76 -50.45 2.09
CA SER A 8 21.75 -49.39 1.86
C SER A 8 20.82 -49.34 3.08
N GLU A 9 21.09 -48.37 3.96
CA GLU A 9 20.14 -47.87 4.95
C GLU A 9 18.87 -47.38 4.25
N PRO A 10 17.66 -47.76 4.72
CA PRO A 10 16.44 -47.07 4.31
C PRO A 10 16.32 -45.76 5.09
N ALA A 11 16.40 -44.68 4.32
CA ALA A 11 16.33 -43.30 4.75
C ALA A 11 15.08 -42.97 5.59
N THR A 12 15.34 -42.26 6.69
CA THR A 12 14.47 -41.31 7.38
C THR A 12 13.57 -40.54 6.42
N GLU A 13 12.25 -40.81 6.45
CA GLU A 13 11.24 -39.88 5.93
C GLU A 13 11.02 -38.78 6.98
N PRO A 14 11.30 -37.49 6.68
CA PRO A 14 10.87 -36.41 7.54
C PRO A 14 9.35 -36.20 7.40
N PRO A 15 8.64 -35.80 8.47
CA PRO A 15 7.21 -35.56 8.39
C PRO A 15 6.94 -34.46 7.37
N ARG A 16 6.09 -34.76 6.37
CA ARG A 16 5.50 -33.78 5.45
C ARG A 16 4.93 -32.63 6.28
N SER A 17 5.65 -31.51 6.29
CA SER A 17 5.21 -30.25 6.86
C SER A 17 3.93 -29.83 6.14
N THR A 18 2.79 -30.17 6.71
CA THR A 18 1.48 -29.62 6.34
C THR A 18 1.41 -28.23 6.94
N ALA A 19 2.22 -27.30 6.41
CA ALA A 19 1.99 -25.89 6.66
C ALA A 19 0.68 -25.53 5.93
N PRO A 20 -0.30 -24.89 6.59
CA PRO A 20 -1.50 -24.41 5.92
C PRO A 20 -1.08 -23.53 4.73
N PRO A 21 -1.81 -23.56 3.59
CA PRO A 21 -1.45 -22.78 2.43
C PRO A 21 -1.33 -21.33 2.85
N ARG A 22 -0.09 -20.83 2.91
CA ARG A 22 0.21 -19.44 3.25
C ARG A 22 -0.65 -18.61 2.31
N ARG A 23 -1.53 -17.77 2.88
CA ARG A 23 -2.40 -16.87 2.11
C ARG A 23 -1.50 -16.20 1.08
N LYS A 24 -1.78 -16.38 -0.21
CA LYS A 24 -0.96 -15.80 -1.30
C LYS A 24 -0.79 -14.31 -1.00
N ASN A 25 0.44 -13.92 -0.67
CA ASN A 25 0.83 -12.51 -0.55
C ASN A 25 0.81 -11.90 -1.96
N TYR A 26 0.92 -10.58 -2.08
CA TYR A 26 1.23 -9.96 -3.38
C TYR A 26 2.58 -10.56 -3.81
N ASN A 27 2.59 -11.32 -4.91
CA ASN A 27 3.65 -12.28 -5.17
C ASN A 27 4.78 -11.70 -6.04
N SER A 28 4.60 -10.50 -6.61
CA SER A 28 5.57 -9.84 -7.48
C SER A 28 5.60 -8.33 -7.29
N GLU A 29 6.79 -7.74 -7.47
CA GLU A 29 6.97 -6.28 -7.63
C GLU A 29 6.07 -5.72 -8.76
N GLU A 30 5.79 -6.54 -9.78
CA GLU A 30 4.89 -6.21 -10.89
C GLU A 30 3.43 -6.02 -10.44
N ASP A 31 2.95 -6.84 -9.48
CA ASP A 31 1.62 -6.68 -8.88
C ASP A 31 1.55 -5.35 -8.10
N ASP A 32 2.64 -4.99 -7.40
CA ASP A 32 2.75 -3.73 -6.65
C ASP A 32 2.78 -2.53 -7.60
N VAL A 33 3.56 -2.59 -8.68
CA VAL A 33 3.60 -1.54 -9.71
C VAL A 33 2.22 -1.38 -10.37
N THR A 34 1.54 -2.48 -10.67
CA THR A 34 0.19 -2.45 -11.26
C THR A 34 -0.82 -1.83 -10.28
N LEU A 35 -0.74 -2.19 -8.99
CA LEU A 35 -1.53 -1.57 -7.94
C LEU A 35 -1.28 -0.05 -7.87
N LEU A 36 -0.02 0.37 -7.80
CA LEU A 36 0.38 1.77 -7.66
C LEU A 36 -0.10 2.59 -8.86
N ARG A 37 0.10 2.09 -10.08
CA ARG A 37 -0.40 2.70 -11.31
C ARG A 37 -1.92 2.88 -11.28
N GLN A 38 -2.67 1.85 -10.88
CA GLN A 38 -4.12 1.93 -10.82
C GLN A 38 -4.60 2.93 -9.76
N VAL A 39 -3.93 2.99 -8.60
CA VAL A 39 -4.24 3.95 -7.53
C VAL A 39 -3.98 5.39 -7.98
N LEU A 40 -2.91 5.62 -8.73
CA LEU A 40 -2.60 6.93 -9.33
C LEU A 40 -3.67 7.34 -10.35
N LEU A 41 -4.06 6.44 -11.26
CA LEU A 41 -5.06 6.70 -12.28
C LEU A 41 -6.44 7.04 -11.69
N ASP A 42 -6.93 6.22 -10.76
CA ASP A 42 -8.25 6.41 -10.16
C ASP A 42 -8.28 7.49 -9.06
N ARG A 43 -7.10 7.92 -8.58
CA ARG A 43 -6.91 8.78 -7.40
C ARG A 43 -7.84 8.37 -6.25
N THR A 44 -7.85 7.09 -5.93
CA THR A 44 -8.80 6.52 -4.96
C THR A 44 -8.69 7.15 -3.57
N PHE A 45 -7.50 7.62 -3.19
CA PHE A 45 -7.24 8.33 -1.94
C PHE A 45 -7.81 9.76 -1.89
N ALA A 46 -8.00 10.41 -3.04
CA ALA A 46 -8.57 11.76 -3.13
C ALA A 46 -10.11 11.76 -3.08
N LYS A 47 -10.74 10.59 -3.21
CA LYS A 47 -12.20 10.47 -3.22
C LYS A 47 -12.82 10.80 -1.84
N PRO A 48 -14.11 11.17 -1.78
CA PRO A 48 -14.80 11.51 -0.53
C PRO A 48 -14.75 10.35 0.47
N ARG A 49 -14.47 10.67 1.75
CA ARG A 49 -14.30 9.69 2.82
C ARG A 49 -15.52 8.79 3.01
N ASP A 50 -16.71 9.31 2.74
CA ASP A 50 -17.99 8.61 2.91
C ASP A 50 -18.14 7.38 2.00
N LYS A 51 -17.37 7.32 0.90
CA LYS A 51 -17.36 6.19 -0.04
C LYS A 51 -15.97 5.64 -0.32
N ALA A 52 -14.97 5.97 0.51
CA ALA A 52 -13.59 5.59 0.28
C ALA A 52 -13.42 4.07 0.11
N MET A 53 -14.04 3.25 0.97
CA MET A 53 -13.93 1.80 0.86
C MET A 53 -14.58 1.24 -0.41
N GLN A 54 -15.67 1.84 -0.89
CA GLN A 54 -16.30 1.45 -2.15
C GLN A 54 -15.36 1.70 -3.34
N HIS A 55 -14.62 2.81 -3.33
CA HIS A 55 -13.61 3.09 -4.35
C HIS A 55 -12.45 2.10 -4.30
N TRP A 56 -12.03 1.69 -3.09
CA TRP A 56 -11.03 0.63 -2.94
C TRP A 56 -11.54 -0.73 -3.42
N ASP A 57 -12.81 -1.06 -3.18
CA ASP A 57 -13.42 -2.31 -3.65
C ASP A 57 -13.58 -2.33 -5.17
N ILE A 58 -13.96 -1.20 -5.78
CA ILE A 58 -13.99 -1.04 -7.24
C ILE A 58 -12.58 -1.22 -7.83
N LEU A 59 -11.58 -0.54 -7.26
CA LEU A 59 -10.20 -0.68 -7.71
C LEU A 59 -9.69 -2.12 -7.56
N ALA A 60 -10.06 -2.80 -6.46
CA ALA A 60 -9.73 -4.20 -6.28
C ALA A 60 -10.36 -5.11 -7.35
N ALA A 61 -11.61 -4.83 -7.74
CA ALA A 61 -12.27 -5.55 -8.82
C ALA A 61 -11.60 -5.27 -10.17
N THR A 62 -11.19 -4.03 -10.45
CA THR A 62 -10.44 -3.67 -11.66
C THR A 62 -9.10 -4.38 -11.73
N LEU A 63 -8.38 -4.45 -10.61
CA LEU A 63 -7.11 -5.20 -10.54
C LEU A 63 -7.33 -6.69 -10.78
N VAL A 64 -8.34 -7.30 -10.18
CA VAL A 64 -8.67 -8.72 -10.40
C VAL A 64 -9.08 -9.00 -11.86
N ALA A 65 -9.71 -8.04 -12.53
CA ALA A 65 -10.07 -8.15 -13.93
C ALA A 65 -8.87 -7.98 -14.88
N SER A 66 -7.77 -7.40 -14.40
CA SER A 66 -6.54 -7.23 -15.19
C SER A 66 -5.80 -8.57 -15.34
N PRO A 67 -5.45 -8.99 -16.56
CA PRO A 67 -4.70 -10.23 -16.78
C PRO A 67 -3.25 -10.17 -16.26
N VAL A 68 -2.76 -8.95 -15.99
CA VAL A 68 -1.41 -8.70 -15.45
C VAL A 68 -1.35 -8.99 -13.94
N PHE A 69 -2.49 -8.94 -13.26
CA PHE A 69 -2.53 -9.09 -11.81
C PHE A 69 -2.67 -10.56 -11.40
N SER A 70 -1.72 -11.04 -10.61
CA SER A 70 -1.58 -12.48 -10.34
C SER A 70 -2.68 -13.04 -9.41
N ARG A 71 -3.50 -12.18 -8.79
CA ARG A 71 -4.42 -12.56 -7.72
C ARG A 71 -5.89 -12.46 -8.14
N SER A 72 -6.56 -13.61 -8.11
CA SER A 72 -7.97 -13.76 -8.50
C SER A 72 -9.00 -13.28 -7.47
N LYS A 73 -8.60 -13.04 -6.21
CA LYS A 73 -9.52 -12.54 -5.16
C LYS A 73 -8.84 -11.47 -4.34
N LEU A 74 -9.28 -10.23 -4.55
CA LEU A 74 -8.84 -9.04 -3.84
C LEU A 74 -10.06 -8.27 -3.30
N SER A 75 -9.90 -7.64 -2.14
CA SER A 75 -10.90 -6.75 -1.53
C SER A 75 -10.23 -5.41 -1.30
N GLY A 76 -11.00 -4.33 -1.39
CA GLY A 76 -10.52 -2.97 -1.17
C GLY A 76 -9.80 -2.79 0.16
N LYS A 77 -10.22 -3.51 1.21
CA LYS A 77 -9.51 -3.51 2.50
C LYS A 77 -8.08 -4.06 2.39
N ASN A 78 -7.88 -5.14 1.65
CA ASN A 78 -6.55 -5.72 1.43
C ASN A 78 -5.71 -4.82 0.54
N THR A 79 -6.32 -4.18 -0.45
CA THR A 79 -5.66 -3.24 -1.36
C THR A 79 -5.17 -2.01 -0.61
N HIS A 80 -6.05 -1.39 0.16
CA HIS A 80 -5.72 -0.24 1.01
C HIS A 80 -4.68 -0.58 2.08
N SER A 81 -4.81 -1.74 2.74
CA SER A 81 -3.82 -2.18 3.74
C SER A 81 -2.45 -2.39 3.14
N HIS A 82 -2.37 -2.98 1.95
CA HIS A 82 -1.11 -3.21 1.25
C HIS A 82 -0.48 -1.90 0.79
N MET A 83 -1.29 -0.98 0.28
CA MET A 83 -0.81 0.35 -0.10
C MET A 83 -0.22 1.12 1.09
N ASN A 84 -0.91 1.13 2.23
CA ASN A 84 -0.36 1.72 3.46
C ASN A 84 0.95 1.07 3.91
N GLN A 85 1.10 -0.24 3.71
CA GLN A 85 2.34 -0.93 4.04
C GLN A 85 3.48 -0.49 3.12
N LEU A 86 3.23 -0.38 1.80
CA LEU A 86 4.21 0.13 0.84
C LEU A 86 4.65 1.56 1.17
N ASP A 87 3.71 2.45 1.49
CA ASP A 87 4.01 3.82 1.91
C ASP A 87 4.90 3.88 3.16
N GLN A 88 4.59 3.06 4.17
CA GLN A 88 5.35 3.02 5.41
C GLN A 88 6.75 2.45 5.21
N THR A 89 6.86 1.37 4.45
CA THR A 89 8.16 0.78 4.10
C THR A 89 9.01 1.77 3.34
N HIS A 90 8.44 2.46 2.34
CA HIS A 90 9.15 3.44 1.51
C HIS A 90 9.65 4.66 2.30
N ARG A 91 8.81 5.24 3.16
CA ARG A 91 9.25 6.33 4.04
C ARG A 91 10.34 5.87 5.02
N GLY A 92 10.28 4.61 5.45
CA GLY A 92 11.31 3.99 6.27
C GLY A 92 12.63 3.78 5.54
N THR A 93 12.60 3.35 4.27
CA THR A 93 13.81 3.17 3.45
C THR A 93 14.41 4.52 3.07
N MET A 94 13.63 5.52 2.66
CA MET A 94 14.12 6.88 2.41
C MET A 94 14.84 7.46 3.62
N LYS A 95 14.23 7.39 4.81
CA LYS A 95 14.85 7.88 6.04
C LYS A 95 16.14 7.13 6.40
N LYS A 96 16.22 5.83 6.12
CA LYS A 96 17.45 5.05 6.31
C LYS A 96 18.51 5.42 5.27
N ALA A 97 18.13 5.64 4.02
CA ALA A 97 19.02 6.06 2.95
C ALA A 97 19.62 7.46 3.22
N GLU A 98 18.80 8.40 3.71
CA GLU A 98 19.27 9.71 4.19
C GLU A 98 20.32 9.58 5.31
N LEU A 99 20.11 8.64 6.24
CA LEU A 99 21.06 8.38 7.34
C LEU A 99 22.33 7.64 6.88
N LEU A 100 22.27 6.89 5.78
CA LEU A 100 23.36 6.10 5.23
C LEU A 100 24.05 6.80 4.03
N SER A 101 24.02 8.15 4.02
CA SER A 101 24.60 9.04 3.00
C SER A 101 25.84 8.44 2.31
N GLY A 102 25.63 7.90 1.11
CA GLY A 102 26.69 7.29 0.30
C GLY A 102 26.34 5.96 -0.38
N VAL A 103 25.28 5.25 0.01
CA VAL A 103 24.86 4.02 -0.67
C VAL A 103 23.89 4.34 -1.82
N SER A 104 24.38 4.19 -3.07
CA SER A 104 23.57 4.25 -4.28
C SER A 104 22.76 2.95 -4.41
N GLU A 105 21.53 2.96 -3.92
CA GLU A 105 20.57 1.89 -4.22
C GLU A 105 19.87 2.16 -5.56
N LYS A 106 19.58 1.09 -6.31
CA LYS A 106 18.85 1.20 -7.58
C LYS A 106 17.42 1.64 -7.28
N VAL A 107 17.08 2.86 -7.68
CA VAL A 107 15.70 3.36 -7.67
C VAL A 107 14.88 2.52 -8.64
N THR A 108 13.99 1.69 -8.11
CA THR A 108 13.07 0.86 -8.90
C THR A 108 11.90 1.70 -9.43
N GLU A 109 11.18 1.20 -10.43
CA GLU A 109 9.97 1.87 -10.91
C GLU A 109 8.92 2.01 -9.80
N ARG A 110 8.81 0.99 -8.94
CA ARG A 110 7.97 0.98 -7.75
C ARG A 110 8.32 2.16 -6.82
N ASP A 111 9.59 2.46 -6.60
CA ASP A 111 10.02 3.57 -5.74
C ASP A 111 9.61 4.93 -6.32
N LYS A 112 9.78 5.13 -7.64
CA LYS A 112 9.35 6.38 -8.31
C LYS A 112 7.85 6.59 -8.22
N LEU A 113 7.07 5.52 -8.45
CA LEU A 113 5.62 5.57 -8.34
C LEU A 113 5.19 5.86 -6.90
N LEU A 114 5.89 5.30 -5.91
CA LEU A 114 5.64 5.58 -4.49
C LEU A 114 5.99 7.01 -4.10
N ASP A 115 7.08 7.58 -4.62
CA ASP A 115 7.44 8.99 -4.40
C ASP A 115 6.31 9.93 -4.86
N GLU A 116 5.83 9.75 -6.09
CA GLU A 116 4.72 10.55 -6.64
C GLU A 116 3.44 10.38 -5.83
N LEU A 117 3.11 9.15 -5.41
CA LEU A 117 1.90 8.85 -4.65
C LEU A 117 1.96 9.44 -3.23
N VAL A 118 3.13 9.40 -2.60
CA VAL A 118 3.41 9.99 -1.29
C VAL A 118 3.26 11.50 -1.35
N GLU A 119 3.86 12.15 -2.34
CA GLU A 119 3.75 13.61 -2.54
C GLU A 119 2.28 14.00 -2.74
N LEU A 120 1.58 13.30 -3.63
CA LEU A 120 0.18 13.60 -3.95
C LEU A 120 -0.76 13.36 -2.76
N HIS A 121 -0.46 12.38 -1.91
CA HIS A 121 -1.19 12.14 -0.67
C HIS A 121 -0.89 13.21 0.38
N ASP A 122 0.33 13.71 0.46
CA ASP A 122 0.74 14.79 1.36
C ASP A 122 0.08 16.12 0.96
N ASP A 123 0.00 16.41 -0.33
CA ASP A 123 -0.70 17.57 -0.91
C ASP A 123 -2.21 17.55 -0.65
N ASP A 124 -2.87 16.41 -0.90
CA ASP A 124 -4.31 16.27 -0.64
C ASP A 124 -4.63 16.41 0.86
N ARG A 125 -3.78 15.86 1.74
CA ARG A 125 -3.89 16.05 3.19
C ARG A 125 -3.69 17.51 3.59
N GLY A 126 -2.68 18.18 3.03
CA GLY A 126 -2.40 19.60 3.25
C GLY A 126 -3.58 20.49 2.84
N SER A 127 -4.12 20.26 1.64
CA SER A 127 -5.23 21.02 1.07
C SER A 127 -6.52 20.85 1.89
N LYS A 128 -6.84 19.62 2.31
CA LYS A 128 -7.98 19.32 3.22
C LYS A 128 -7.84 20.02 4.58
N ASN A 129 -6.63 20.09 5.12
CA ASN A 129 -6.37 20.71 6.42
C ASN A 129 -6.51 22.25 6.37
N VAL A 130 -6.00 22.89 5.30
CA VAL A 130 -6.15 24.32 5.06
C VAL A 130 -7.62 24.71 4.91
N ARG A 131 -8.38 23.96 4.10
CA ARG A 131 -9.83 24.19 3.90
C ARG A 131 -10.61 24.04 5.22
N SER A 132 -10.32 23.01 6.00
CA SER A 132 -10.95 22.78 7.30
C SER A 132 -10.67 23.91 8.28
N LYS A 133 -9.43 24.42 8.32
CA LYS A 133 -9.04 25.53 9.19
C LYS A 133 -9.71 26.85 8.78
N LYS A 134 -9.84 27.12 7.48
CA LYS A 134 -10.60 28.27 6.94
C LYS A 134 -12.08 28.19 7.31
N ASN A 135 -12.69 27.02 7.16
CA ASN A 135 -14.09 26.80 7.51
C ASN A 135 -14.34 27.02 9.02
N ARG A 136 -13.46 26.50 9.89
CA ARG A 136 -13.56 26.72 11.34
C ARG A 136 -13.44 28.19 11.73
N ARG A 137 -12.54 28.94 11.09
CA ARG A 137 -12.38 30.38 11.31
C ARG A 137 -13.64 31.15 10.89
N SER A 138 -14.18 30.87 9.71
CA SER A 138 -15.42 31.49 9.23
C SER A 138 -16.63 31.15 10.11
N ALA A 139 -16.75 29.90 10.57
CA ALA A 139 -17.81 29.48 11.49
C ALA A 139 -17.68 30.14 12.87
N ASN A 140 -16.45 30.31 13.38
CA ASN A 140 -16.20 31.00 14.64
C ASN A 140 -16.53 32.50 14.53
N GLU A 141 -16.13 33.15 13.43
CA GLU A 141 -16.45 34.55 13.17
C GLU A 141 -17.96 34.78 13.02
N THR A 142 -18.66 33.89 12.33
CA THR A 142 -20.13 33.94 12.21
C THR A 142 -20.81 33.80 13.58
N ARG A 143 -20.28 32.95 14.47
CA ARG A 143 -20.78 32.80 15.85
C ARG A 143 -20.53 34.05 16.69
N GLN A 144 -19.34 34.64 16.60
CA GLN A 144 -19.04 35.88 17.31
C GLN A 144 -19.92 37.03 16.84
N ARG A 145 -20.13 37.20 15.54
CA ARG A 145 -21.03 38.23 14.99
C ARG A 145 -22.48 38.07 15.45
N ARG A 146 -22.98 36.83 15.56
CA ARG A 146 -24.33 36.57 16.09
C ARG A 146 -24.47 36.89 17.57
N LEU A 147 -23.42 36.64 18.37
CA LEU A 147 -23.42 37.01 19.79
C LEU A 147 -23.47 38.52 19.98
N TRP A 148 -22.74 39.27 19.16
CA TRP A 148 -22.71 40.75 19.18
C TRP A 148 -23.99 41.44 18.67
N LEU A 149 -24.94 40.71 18.08
CA LEU A 149 -26.20 41.25 17.56
C LEU A 149 -27.40 41.01 18.49
N VAL A 150 -27.21 40.29 19.59
CA VAL A 150 -28.27 39.88 20.53
C VAL A 150 -28.24 40.73 21.83
N GLU A 151 -27.33 41.70 21.91
CA GLU A 151 -27.14 42.63 23.03
C GLU A 151 -27.49 44.05 22.61
#